data_AF-A0A4V1XXF0-F1
#
_entry.id   AF-A0A4V1XXF0-F1
#
_cell.length_a   1.000
_cell.length_b   1.000
_cell.length_c   1.000
_cell.angle_alpha   90.00
_cell.angle_beta   90.00
_cell.angle_gamma   90.00
#
_symmetry.space_group_name_H-M   'P 1'
#
loop_
_entity.id
_entity.type
_entity.pdbx_description
1 polymer ?
#
loop_
_entity_poly.entity_id
_entity_poly.type
_entity_poly.pdbx_seq_one_letter_code
_entity_poly.pdbx_strand_id
1 'polypeptide(L)'
;MDSRVEDLLQCMTLEEKAGHMSHTPLLTLPGGEFDRGNPDAPRLDSHATIKERSISHYNLASANHNARLTATIINRVPELAPQTRFGVPTTISTEPRHSFMENIGTGIKAG
;
A
#
# COMPACT_ATOMS: atom_id res chain seq x y z
N MET A 1 14.06 16.93 14.23
CA MET A 1 13.42 15.78 13.54
C MET A 1 14.38 14.61 13.50
N ASP A 2 15.62 14.85 13.11
CA ASP A 2 16.65 13.82 12.92
C ASP A 2 16.92 12.95 14.15
N SER A 3 16.93 13.52 15.36
CA SER A 3 17.13 12.74 16.59
C SER A 3 16.06 11.67 16.84
N ARG A 4 14.81 11.92 16.44
CA ARG A 4 13.72 10.92 16.56
C ARG A 4 13.82 9.84 15.49
N VAL A 5 14.33 10.20 14.31
CA VAL A 5 14.55 9.25 13.21
C VAL A 5 15.71 8.33 13.57
N GLU A 6 16.81 8.87 14.08
CA GLU A 6 17.98 8.09 14.48
C GLU A 6 17.63 7.09 15.60
N ASP A 7 16.94 7.54 16.65
CA ASP A 7 16.47 6.68 17.75
C ASP A 7 15.59 5.52 17.25
N LEU A 8 14.65 5.82 16.34
CA LEU A 8 13.80 4.82 15.72
C LEU A 8 14.60 3.82 14.88
N LEU A 9 15.52 4.30 14.03
CA LEU A 9 16.37 3.45 13.18
C LEU A 9 17.30 2.55 14.00
N GLN A 10 17.75 2.99 15.17
CA GLN A 10 18.57 2.17 16.07
C GLN A 10 17.77 1.02 16.70
N CYS A 11 16.47 1.19 16.88
CA CYS A 11 15.60 0.18 17.47
C CYS A 11 15.06 -0.85 16.45
N MET A 12 15.13 -0.55 15.16
CA MET A 12 14.61 -1.38 14.07
C MET A 12 15.53 -2.53 13.69
N THR A 13 14.96 -3.70 13.40
CA THR A 13 15.66 -4.81 12.78
C THR A 13 15.99 -4.51 11.30
N LEU A 14 16.84 -5.34 10.69
CA LEU A 14 17.17 -5.18 9.27
C LEU A 14 15.95 -5.41 8.38
N GLU A 15 15.09 -6.36 8.75
CA GLU A 15 13.85 -6.69 8.06
C GLU A 15 12.87 -5.51 8.11
N GLU A 16 12.72 -4.85 9.27
CA GLU A 16 11.86 -3.67 9.42
C GLU A 16 12.36 -2.51 8.53
N LYS A 17 13.67 -2.29 8.48
CA LYS A 17 14.28 -1.29 7.58
C LYS A 17 14.05 -1.64 6.11
N ALA A 18 14.25 -2.89 5.73
CA ALA A 18 14.02 -3.36 4.37
C ALA A 18 12.56 -3.23 3.94
N GLY A 19 11.62 -3.49 4.87
CA GLY A 19 10.19 -3.25 4.69
C GLY A 19 9.89 -1.81 4.33
N HIS A 20 10.44 -0.85 5.10
CA HIS A 20 10.28 0.58 4.84
C HIS A 20 10.92 1.06 3.52
N MET A 21 11.85 0.30 2.93
CA MET A 21 12.42 0.60 1.60
C MET A 21 11.61 0.01 0.44
N SER A 22 10.59 -0.79 0.73
CA SER A 22 9.77 -1.45 -0.28
C SER A 22 8.55 -0.61 -0.66
N HIS A 23 8.19 -0.63 -1.94
CA HIS A 23 7.00 0.04 -2.48
C HIS A 23 6.21 -0.94 -3.34
N THR A 24 4.97 -1.26 -2.95
CA THR A 24 4.18 -2.34 -3.57
C THR A 24 2.75 -1.92 -3.91
N PRO A 25 2.10 -2.55 -4.90
CA PRO A 25 0.68 -2.36 -5.16
C PRO A 25 -0.19 -2.64 -3.93
N LEU A 26 -1.05 -1.69 -3.58
CA LEU A 26 -2.19 -1.96 -2.70
C LEU A 26 -3.32 -2.52 -3.55
N LEU A 27 -3.59 -3.81 -3.36
CA LEU A 27 -4.66 -4.51 -4.04
C LEU A 27 -5.92 -4.52 -3.17
N THR A 28 -7.06 -4.18 -3.79
CA THR A 28 -8.37 -4.21 -3.16
C THR A 28 -9.33 -5.06 -3.97
N LEU A 29 -10.26 -5.72 -3.29
CA LEU A 29 -11.40 -6.37 -3.91
C LEU A 29 -12.42 -5.33 -4.42
N PRO A 30 -13.36 -5.69 -5.32
CA PRO A 30 -14.35 -4.75 -5.85
C PRO A 30 -15.17 -3.99 -4.78
N GLY A 31 -15.31 -4.56 -3.58
CA GLY A 31 -15.99 -3.92 -2.43
C GLY A 31 -15.13 -2.94 -1.63
N GLY A 32 -13.85 -2.73 -1.99
CA GLY A 32 -12.90 -1.89 -1.25
C GLY A 32 -12.22 -2.58 -0.06
N GLU A 33 -12.49 -3.87 0.15
CA GLU A 33 -11.80 -4.68 1.14
C GLU A 33 -10.37 -4.99 0.67
N PHE A 34 -9.43 -4.99 1.60
CA PHE A 34 -8.04 -5.32 1.29
C PHE A 34 -7.89 -6.77 0.84
N ASP A 35 -7.06 -6.96 -0.18
CA ASP A 35 -6.74 -8.29 -0.69
C ASP A 35 -6.08 -9.15 0.39
N ARG A 36 -6.55 -10.40 0.51
CA ARG A 36 -6.01 -11.44 1.41
C ARG A 36 -4.95 -12.31 0.73
N GLY A 37 -4.53 -11.94 -0.47
CA GLY A 37 -3.54 -12.64 -1.27
C GLY A 37 -4.10 -13.86 -1.99
N ASN A 38 -3.26 -14.45 -2.83
CA ASN A 38 -3.52 -15.73 -3.46
C ASN A 38 -2.16 -16.43 -3.64
N PRO A 39 -1.92 -17.59 -2.99
CA PRO A 39 -0.63 -18.30 -3.10
C PRO A 39 -0.31 -18.79 -4.52
N ASP A 40 -1.33 -18.98 -5.36
CA ASP A 40 -1.19 -19.43 -6.75
C ASP A 40 -0.99 -18.26 -7.75
N ALA A 41 -0.96 -17.02 -7.26
CA ALA A 41 -0.72 -15.82 -8.04
C ALA A 41 0.31 -14.91 -7.35
N PRO A 42 0.92 -13.94 -8.04
CA PRO A 42 1.78 -12.95 -7.39
C PRO A 42 0.94 -11.90 -6.62
N ARG A 43 0.05 -12.35 -5.73
CA ARG A 43 -0.83 -11.50 -4.91
C ARG A 43 -0.54 -11.74 -3.43
N LEU A 44 0.02 -10.73 -2.77
CA LEU A 44 0.30 -10.76 -1.34
C LEU A 44 -0.92 -10.28 -0.54
N ASP A 45 -1.11 -10.83 0.67
CA ASP A 45 -2.09 -10.29 1.61
C ASP A 45 -1.63 -8.89 2.05
N SER A 46 -2.45 -7.88 1.76
CA SER A 46 -2.13 -6.50 2.08
C SER A 46 -1.97 -6.28 3.59
N HIS A 47 -2.72 -6.99 4.44
CA HIS A 47 -2.54 -6.92 5.89
C HIS A 47 -1.21 -7.53 6.33
N ALA A 48 -0.85 -8.70 5.77
CA ALA A 48 0.41 -9.36 6.10
C ALA A 48 1.61 -8.52 5.66
N THR A 49 1.53 -7.84 4.50
CA THR A 49 2.62 -6.96 4.06
C THR A 49 2.88 -5.79 5.01
N ILE A 50 1.83 -5.21 5.60
CA ILE A 50 1.96 -4.13 6.58
C ILE A 50 2.48 -4.68 7.91
N LYS A 51 1.81 -5.71 8.45
CA LYS A 51 2.05 -6.19 9.81
C LYS A 51 3.33 -7.03 9.95
N GLU A 52 3.59 -7.90 8.99
CA GLU A 52 4.66 -8.91 9.08
C GLU A 52 5.91 -8.51 8.29
N ARG A 53 5.77 -7.66 7.26
CA ARG A 53 6.88 -7.23 6.41
C ARG A 53 7.24 -5.75 6.55
N SER A 54 6.57 -5.02 7.45
CA SER A 54 6.84 -3.61 7.74
C SER A 54 6.83 -2.71 6.51
N ILE A 55 6.08 -3.06 5.46
CA ILE A 55 5.96 -2.24 4.26
C ILE A 55 5.09 -1.03 4.59
N SER A 56 5.61 0.17 4.31
CA SER A 56 4.94 1.45 4.60
C SER A 56 4.60 2.27 3.36
N HIS A 57 5.03 1.87 2.17
CA HIS A 57 4.78 2.60 0.93
C HIS A 57 3.97 1.73 -0.02
N TYR A 58 2.82 2.26 -0.45
CA TYR A 58 1.93 1.57 -1.36
C TYR A 58 1.51 2.47 -2.52
N ASN A 59 1.41 1.92 -3.72
CA ASN A 59 0.73 2.58 -4.82
C ASN A 59 -0.70 2.04 -4.92
N LEU A 60 -1.68 2.93 -5.00
CA LEU A 60 -3.07 2.53 -5.19
C LEU A 60 -3.25 2.01 -6.62
N ALA A 61 -3.17 0.69 -6.78
CA ALA A 61 -3.29 -0.01 -8.05
C ALA A 61 -4.76 -0.35 -8.32
N SER A 62 -5.59 0.67 -8.56
CA SER A 62 -6.97 0.44 -8.99
C SER A 62 -7.53 1.64 -9.73
N ALA A 63 -8.04 1.39 -10.94
CA ALA A 63 -8.90 2.30 -11.70
C ALA A 63 -10.27 2.38 -11.01
N ASN A 64 -10.31 2.95 -9.81
CA ASN A 64 -11.55 3.15 -9.09
C ASN A 64 -12.31 4.30 -9.74
N HIS A 65 -13.31 3.97 -10.54
CA HIS A 65 -14.25 4.94 -11.12
C HIS A 65 -15.18 5.58 -10.05
N ASN A 66 -15.05 5.17 -8.79
CA ASN A 66 -15.84 5.63 -7.67
C ASN A 66 -14.95 6.35 -6.63
N ALA A 67 -14.99 7.67 -6.64
CA ALA A 67 -14.21 8.52 -5.73
C ALA A 67 -14.50 8.26 -4.25
N ARG A 68 -15.75 7.90 -3.89
CA ARG A 68 -16.12 7.58 -2.50
C ARG A 68 -15.43 6.30 -2.04
N LEU A 69 -15.41 5.28 -2.89
CA LEU A 69 -14.73 4.02 -2.57
C LEU A 69 -13.22 4.25 -2.40
N THR A 70 -12.62 5.02 -3.31
CA THR A 70 -11.20 5.41 -3.21
C THR A 70 -10.87 6.13 -1.91
N ALA A 71 -11.66 7.13 -1.53
CA ALA A 71 -11.48 7.86 -0.29
C ALA A 71 -11.57 6.93 0.93
N THR A 72 -12.54 6.01 0.94
CA THR A 72 -12.66 5.00 2.01
C THR A 72 -11.42 4.12 2.11
N ILE A 73 -10.89 3.63 0.97
CA ILE A 73 -9.67 2.80 0.96
C ILE A 73 -8.49 3.60 1.51
N ILE A 74 -8.25 4.81 0.99
CA ILE A 74 -7.12 5.66 1.41
C ILE A 74 -7.16 5.94 2.91
N ASN A 75 -8.34 6.18 3.47
CA ASN A 75 -8.49 6.46 4.91
C ASN A 75 -8.28 5.22 5.78
N ARG A 76 -8.57 4.01 5.29
CA ARG A 76 -8.41 2.76 6.06
C ARG A 76 -6.97 2.25 6.15
N VAL A 77 -6.12 2.51 5.16
CA VAL A 77 -4.75 1.92 5.15
C VAL A 77 -3.88 2.42 6.32
N PRO A 78 -3.89 3.72 6.68
CA PRO A 78 -3.15 4.20 7.86
C PRO A 78 -3.63 3.60 9.19
N GLU A 79 -4.89 3.17 9.28
CA GLU A 79 -5.44 2.52 10.48
C GLU A 79 -4.77 1.15 10.77
N LEU A 80 -4.05 0.58 9.80
CA LEU A 80 -3.30 -0.66 9.96
C LEU A 80 -1.89 -0.43 10.53
N ALA A 81 -1.35 0.80 10.43
CA ALA A 81 0.00 1.12 10.90
C ALA A 81 0.23 0.82 12.41
N PRO A 82 -0.71 1.12 13.33
CA PRO A 82 -0.56 0.80 14.75
C PRO A 82 -0.40 -0.68 15.08
N GLN A 83 -0.66 -1.58 14.13
CA GLN A 83 -0.47 -3.02 14.31
C GLN A 83 0.99 -3.46 14.11
N THR A 84 1.85 -2.56 13.62
CA THR A 84 3.31 -2.75 13.54
C THR A 84 3.98 -2.34 14.85
N ARG A 85 5.18 -2.86 15.12
CA ARG A 85 5.92 -2.60 16.37
C ARG A 85 6.12 -1.11 16.67
N PHE A 86 6.38 -0.30 15.64
CA PHE A 86 6.68 1.12 15.79
C PHE A 86 5.56 2.06 15.34
N GLY A 87 4.46 1.53 14.82
CA GLY A 87 3.33 2.35 14.40
C GLY A 87 3.65 3.33 13.26
N VAL A 88 4.66 3.03 12.42
CA VAL A 88 5.11 3.95 11.37
C VAL A 88 3.97 4.15 10.36
N PRO A 89 3.50 5.39 10.13
CA PRO A 89 2.40 5.65 9.22
C PRO A 89 2.66 5.13 7.80
N THR A 90 1.64 4.52 7.20
CA THR A 90 1.68 4.13 5.80
C THR A 90 1.47 5.35 4.90
N THR A 91 2.07 5.32 3.72
CA THR A 91 1.93 6.33 2.68
C THR A 91 1.34 5.69 1.43
N ILE A 92 0.39 6.39 0.82
CA ILE A 92 -0.25 5.99 -0.42
C ILE A 92 0.21 6.93 -1.53
N SER A 93 0.86 6.37 -2.54
CA SER A 93 1.11 7.04 -3.82
C SER A 93 -0.03 6.73 -4.79
N THR A 94 -0.32 7.69 -5.67
CA THR A 94 -1.30 7.54 -6.75
C THR A 94 -0.67 8.00 -8.05
N GLU A 95 -1.19 7.54 -9.19
CA GLU A 95 -0.84 8.07 -10.52
C GLU A 95 -1.94 9.04 -11.00
N PRO A 96 -1.96 10.32 -10.58
CA PRO A 96 -2.97 11.28 -11.01
C PRO A 96 -2.71 11.68 -12.47
N ARG A 97 -3.07 10.80 -13.40
CA ARG A 97 -3.03 11.10 -14.83
C ARG A 97 -4.31 11.84 -15.21
N HIS A 98 -4.19 13.04 -15.78
CA HIS A 98 -5.32 13.78 -16.39
C HIS A 98 -5.74 13.18 -17.75
N SER A 99 -5.58 11.86 -17.93
CA SER A 99 -6.03 11.12 -19.11
C SER A 99 -6.55 9.77 -18.63
N PHE A 100 -7.81 9.48 -18.90
CA PHE A 100 -8.44 8.19 -18.66
C PHE A 100 -7.69 7.12 -19.45
N MET A 101 -6.95 6.25 -18.78
CA MET A 101 -6.52 4.97 -19.35
C MET A 101 -6.53 3.92 -18.25
N GLU A 102 -7.59 3.11 -18.27
CA GLU A 102 -7.63 1.85 -17.55
C GLU A 102 -6.41 1.02 -17.95
N ASN A 103 -5.63 0.55 -16.97
CA ASN A 103 -4.48 -0.26 -17.29
C ASN A 103 -4.20 -1.33 -16.23
N ILE A 104 -4.77 -2.51 -16.43
CA ILE A 104 -4.18 -3.72 -15.86
C ILE A 104 -3.24 -4.28 -16.96
N GLY A 105 -1.97 -3.86 -16.90
CA GLY A 105 -0.87 -4.51 -17.62
C GLY A 105 -0.41 -3.98 -18.99
N THR A 106 -0.95 -2.86 -19.50
CA THR A 106 -0.73 -2.26 -20.85
C THR A 106 -1.83 -2.59 -21.89
N GLY A 107 -3.10 -2.29 -21.59
CA GLY A 107 -4.24 -2.41 -22.49
C GLY A 107 -4.77 -1.05 -22.97
N ILE A 108 -4.29 -0.57 -24.11
CA ILE A 108 -5.03 0.39 -24.93
C ILE A 108 -6.21 -0.36 -25.56
N LYS A 109 -7.44 0.12 -25.35
CA LYS A 109 -8.47 0.10 -26.39
C LYS A 109 -9.08 1.49 -26.48
N ALA A 110 -8.51 2.28 -27.38
CA ALA A 110 -9.17 3.45 -27.91
C ALA A 110 -10.34 2.97 -28.78
N GLY A 111 -11.52 3.50 -28.49
CA GLY A 111 -12.76 3.38 -29.26
C GLY A 111 -13.64 4.55 -28.89
#